data_AF-A0A553QHV6-F1
#
_entry.id   AF-A0A553QHV6-F1
#
_cell.length_a   1.000
_cell.length_b   1.000
_cell.length_c   1.000
_cell.angle_alpha   90.00
_cell.angle_beta   90.00
_cell.angle_gamma   90.00
#
_symmetry.space_group_name_H-M   'P 1'
#
loop_
_entity.id
_entity.type
_entity.pdbx_description
1 polymer ?
#
loop_
_entity_poly.entity_id
_entity_poly.type
_entity_poly.pdbx_seq_one_letter_code
_entity_poly.pdbx_strand_id
1 'polypeptide(L)'
;MGQPLQNVLDEGEGALSEKTVLQLALQLVFLSGFGHAFRFCPGGKHVEFRQGSRTAHQGNISFISLDSHKGAGPSRRSDLQSLGYCMLCWMTGSLPWSHLAHSSSAVAAEKERYMSDVPELLNCCYKQNKVSSALQDYLSTVMALQYTEKPDYTLLKDGLQRSLRNTVKHNSKDVEH
;
A
#
# COMPACT_ATOMS: atom_id res chain seq x y z
N MET A 1 -10.47 27.18 1.27
CA MET A 1 -8.98 27.24 1.19
C MET A 1 -8.45 27.54 2.58
N GLY A 2 -7.65 26.65 3.18
CA GLY A 2 -7.03 26.89 4.48
C GLY A 2 -5.81 27.80 4.34
N GLN A 3 -5.57 28.67 5.31
CA GLN A 3 -4.41 29.55 5.30
C GLN A 3 -3.10 28.75 5.43
N PRO A 4 -2.00 29.21 4.82
CA PRO A 4 -0.68 28.59 4.97
C PRO A 4 -0.28 28.51 6.45
N LEU A 5 0.39 27.42 6.85
CA LEU A 5 0.83 27.18 8.23
C LEU A 5 1.64 28.35 8.81
N GLN A 6 2.39 29.06 7.96
CA GLN A 6 3.20 30.22 8.31
C GLN A 6 2.35 31.40 8.82
N ASN A 7 1.18 31.63 8.22
CA ASN A 7 0.29 32.73 8.59
C ASN A 7 -0.40 32.46 9.94
N VAL A 8 -0.54 31.20 10.34
CA VAL A 8 -1.10 30.81 11.65
C VAL A 8 -0.06 30.95 12.76
N LEU A 9 1.24 30.86 12.43
CA LEU A 9 2.34 31.05 13.37
C LEU A 9 2.61 32.54 13.65
N ASP A 10 2.42 33.41 12.65
CA ASP A 10 2.64 34.86 12.77
C ASP A 10 1.51 35.58 13.55
N GLU A 11 0.28 35.05 13.55
CA GLU A 11 -0.88 35.66 14.24
C GLU A 11 -0.97 35.33 15.74
N GLY A 12 -0.21 34.36 16.24
CA GLY A 12 -0.29 33.91 17.64
C GLY A 12 1.07 33.65 18.26
N GLU A 13 1.71 34.69 18.83
CA GLU A 13 2.89 34.68 19.73
C GLU A 13 3.89 33.50 19.59
N GLY A 14 4.12 32.98 18.38
CA GLY A 14 4.92 31.78 18.14
C GLY A 14 4.37 30.46 18.71
N ALA A 15 3.13 30.39 19.22
CA ALA A 15 2.54 29.20 19.82
C ALA A 15 1.26 28.74 19.10
N LEU A 16 1.25 27.49 18.63
CA LEU A 16 0.07 26.88 18.02
C LEU A 16 -1.03 26.65 19.07
N SER A 17 -2.27 27.01 18.76
CA SER A 17 -3.41 26.70 19.62
C SER A 17 -3.57 25.19 19.82
N GLU A 18 -4.04 24.75 21.00
CA GLU A 18 -4.32 23.34 21.30
C GLU A 18 -5.24 22.70 20.26
N LYS A 19 -6.25 23.45 19.78
CA LYS A 19 -7.14 23.02 18.70
C LYS A 19 -6.37 22.76 17.39
N THR A 20 -5.41 23.61 17.04
CA THR A 20 -4.57 23.45 15.85
C THR A 20 -3.64 22.25 16.00
N VAL A 21 -3.04 22.07 17.19
CA VAL A 21 -2.18 20.92 17.49
C VAL A 21 -2.97 19.62 17.39
N LEU A 22 -4.18 19.56 17.97
CA LEU A 22 -5.07 18.40 17.88
C LEU A 22 -5.51 18.13 16.43
N GLN A 23 -5.85 19.18 15.67
CA GLN A 23 -6.23 19.03 14.25
C GLN A 23 -5.08 18.49 13.40
N LEU A 24 -3.84 18.94 13.65
CA LEU A 24 -2.64 18.43 12.98
C LEU A 24 -2.35 16.99 13.42
N ALA A 25 -2.50 16.68 14.70
CA ALA A 25 -2.33 15.32 15.23
C ALA A 25 -3.31 14.33 14.59
N LEU A 26 -4.56 14.74 14.32
CA LEU A 26 -5.55 13.93 13.59
C LEU A 26 -5.16 13.62 12.13
N GLN A 27 -4.19 14.35 11.56
CA GLN A 27 -3.69 14.11 10.20
C GLN A 27 -2.42 13.25 10.17
N LEU A 28 -1.84 12.90 11.33
CA LEU A 28 -0.64 12.09 11.40
C LEU A 28 -0.99 10.59 11.37
N VAL A 29 -0.39 9.89 10.42
CA VAL A 29 -0.50 8.44 10.29
C VAL A 29 0.86 7.82 10.63
N PHE A 30 0.87 6.88 11.57
CA PHE A 30 2.06 6.16 12.01
C PHE A 30 2.01 4.70 11.59
N LEU A 31 3.16 4.15 11.19
CA LEU A 31 3.34 2.71 11.02
C LEU A 31 4.00 2.13 12.29
N SER A 32 3.36 1.15 12.91
CA SER A 32 3.84 0.48 14.13
C SER A 32 3.78 -1.05 13.97
N GLY A 33 4.19 -1.80 14.99
CA GLY A 33 4.11 -3.27 14.97
C GLY A 33 5.26 -3.96 14.23
N PHE A 34 6.50 -3.51 14.44
CA PHE A 34 7.72 -4.03 13.80
C PHE A 34 8.15 -5.45 14.25
N GLY A 35 7.28 -6.24 14.88
CA GLY A 35 7.60 -7.60 15.36
C GLY A 35 7.94 -8.60 14.24
N HIS A 36 7.45 -8.36 13.01
CA HIS A 36 7.81 -9.12 11.81
C HIS A 36 8.84 -8.41 10.91
N ALA A 37 9.40 -7.28 11.36
CA ALA A 37 10.38 -6.55 10.58
C ALA A 37 11.60 -7.44 10.28
N PHE A 38 12.11 -7.34 9.06
CA PHE A 38 13.21 -8.16 8.59
C PHE A 38 14.28 -7.29 7.94
N ARG A 39 15.53 -7.49 8.35
CA ARG A 39 16.67 -6.78 7.79
C ARG A 39 17.06 -7.41 6.46
N PHE A 40 16.39 -7.02 5.37
CA PHE A 40 16.61 -7.57 4.03
C PHE A 40 17.97 -7.20 3.39
N CYS A 41 18.68 -6.21 3.94
CA CYS A 41 19.94 -5.70 3.39
C CYS A 41 21.02 -5.51 4.48
N PRO A 42 21.46 -6.57 5.18
CA PRO A 42 22.52 -6.46 6.18
C PRO A 42 23.83 -6.02 5.53
N GLY A 43 24.47 -4.98 6.06
CA GLY A 43 25.72 -4.45 5.53
C GLY A 43 25.64 -3.91 4.10
N GLY A 44 24.45 -3.52 3.62
CA GLY A 44 24.26 -3.03 2.25
C GLY A 44 24.17 -4.13 1.19
N LYS A 45 24.24 -5.41 1.58
CA LYS A 45 24.06 -6.55 0.68
C LYS A 45 22.64 -7.10 0.79
N HIS A 46 21.89 -7.06 -0.29
CA HIS A 46 20.55 -7.64 -0.34
C HIS A 46 20.62 -9.15 -0.12
N VAL A 47 19.69 -9.70 0.68
CA VAL A 47 19.57 -11.15 0.84
C VAL A 47 19.15 -11.81 -0.47
N GLU A 48 19.58 -13.04 -0.70
CA GLU A 48 19.15 -13.84 -1.85
C GLU A 48 17.77 -14.44 -1.58
N PHE A 49 17.00 -14.70 -2.65
CA PHE A 49 15.75 -15.43 -2.52
C PHE A 49 16.04 -16.87 -2.09
N ARG A 50 15.48 -17.29 -0.95
CA ARG A 50 15.57 -18.66 -0.44
C ARG A 50 14.23 -19.09 0.14
N GLN A 51 13.50 -19.90 -0.63
CA GLN A 51 12.26 -20.51 -0.18
C GLN A 51 12.51 -21.40 1.05
N GLY A 52 11.61 -21.35 2.04
CA GLY A 52 11.74 -22.13 3.28
C GLY A 52 12.87 -21.70 4.22
N SER A 53 13.55 -20.58 3.95
CA SER A 53 14.58 -20.03 4.85
C SER A 53 14.00 -19.48 6.17
N ARG A 54 12.69 -19.27 6.21
CA ARG A 54 11.92 -18.79 7.36
C ARG A 54 10.61 -19.57 7.47
N THR A 55 9.92 -19.42 8.60
CA THR A 55 8.56 -19.92 8.76
C THR A 55 7.65 -19.33 7.69
N ALA A 56 7.01 -20.19 6.91
CA ALA A 56 6.04 -19.78 5.92
C ALA A 56 4.83 -19.09 6.57
N HIS A 57 4.14 -18.25 5.80
CA HIS A 57 2.87 -17.65 6.19
C HIS A 57 2.96 -16.70 7.40
N GLN A 58 4.14 -16.13 7.67
CA GLN A 58 4.31 -15.14 8.74
C GLN A 58 3.65 -13.81 8.38
N GLY A 59 2.71 -13.37 9.24
CA GLY A 59 1.94 -12.14 9.11
C GLY A 59 0.46 -12.41 8.82
N ASN A 60 -0.27 -11.37 8.43
CA ASN A 60 -1.67 -11.52 8.07
C ASN A 60 -1.80 -12.19 6.69
N ILE A 61 -2.35 -13.42 6.66
CA ILE A 61 -2.50 -14.26 5.46
C ILE A 61 -3.15 -13.50 4.29
N SER A 62 -4.09 -12.60 4.55
CA SER A 62 -4.76 -11.81 3.50
C SER A 62 -3.82 -10.81 2.82
N PHE A 63 -2.81 -10.29 3.52
CA PHE A 63 -2.01 -9.16 3.06
C PHE A 63 -0.53 -9.47 2.83
N ILE A 64 0.00 -10.59 3.34
CA ILE A 64 1.41 -10.93 3.12
C ILE A 64 1.72 -11.23 1.64
N SER A 65 2.95 -10.99 1.21
CA SER A 65 3.42 -11.30 -0.14
C SER A 65 3.58 -12.81 -0.38
N LEU A 66 3.71 -13.21 -1.66
CA LEU A 66 4.07 -14.59 -2.02
C LEU A 66 5.43 -15.02 -1.47
N ASP A 67 6.37 -14.08 -1.30
CA ASP A 67 7.67 -14.38 -0.67
C ASP A 67 7.47 -14.90 0.77
N SER A 68 6.62 -14.22 1.54
CA SER A 68 6.26 -14.64 2.90
C SER A 68 5.45 -15.94 2.92
N HIS A 69 4.54 -16.16 1.95
CA HIS A 69 3.85 -17.46 1.82
C HIS A 69 4.84 -18.60 1.55
N LYS A 70 5.89 -18.36 0.75
CA LYS A 70 6.95 -19.33 0.45
C LYS A 70 7.98 -19.47 1.59
N GLY A 71 7.83 -18.75 2.70
CA GLY A 71 8.82 -18.75 3.78
C GLY A 71 10.18 -18.19 3.35
N ALA A 72 10.20 -17.33 2.35
CA ALA A 72 11.38 -16.53 2.03
C ALA A 72 11.45 -15.30 2.94
N GLY A 73 12.65 -14.72 3.09
CA GLY A 73 12.78 -13.41 3.71
C GLY A 73 11.96 -12.37 2.94
N PRO A 74 11.10 -11.55 3.57
CA PRO A 74 10.42 -10.48 2.86
C PRO A 74 11.45 -9.46 2.36
N SER A 75 11.19 -8.89 1.19
CA SER A 75 12.04 -7.88 0.55
C SER A 75 11.24 -6.58 0.34
N ARG A 76 11.84 -5.60 -0.34
CA ARG A 76 11.18 -4.33 -0.68
C ARG A 76 9.87 -4.54 -1.45
N ARG A 77 9.81 -5.50 -2.38
CA ARG A 77 8.58 -5.77 -3.13
C ARG A 77 7.49 -6.34 -2.24
N SER A 78 7.86 -7.11 -1.21
CA SER A 78 6.91 -7.73 -0.30
C SER A 78 6.04 -6.67 0.40
N ASP A 79 6.67 -5.62 0.92
CA ASP A 79 5.95 -4.51 1.58
C ASP A 79 5.05 -3.74 0.59
N LEU A 80 5.53 -3.50 -0.64
CA LEU A 80 4.76 -2.78 -1.66
C LEU A 80 3.56 -3.58 -2.18
N GLN A 81 3.71 -4.89 -2.33
CA GLN A 81 2.62 -5.81 -2.67
C GLN A 81 1.58 -5.86 -1.55
N SER A 82 2.04 -5.96 -0.30
CA SER A 82 1.16 -5.89 0.87
C SER A 82 0.37 -4.59 0.92
N LEU A 83 1.01 -3.44 0.67
CA LEU A 83 0.31 -2.16 0.55
C LEU A 83 -0.71 -2.16 -0.61
N GLY A 84 -0.39 -2.77 -1.75
CA GLY A 84 -1.32 -2.94 -2.86
C GLY A 84 -2.58 -3.73 -2.46
N TYR A 85 -2.41 -4.84 -1.74
CA TYR A 85 -3.54 -5.61 -1.21
C TYR A 85 -4.35 -4.84 -0.16
N CYS A 86 -3.69 -4.07 0.72
CA CYS A 86 -4.37 -3.20 1.68
C CYS A 86 -5.23 -2.15 0.95
N MET A 87 -4.64 -1.45 -0.04
CA MET A 87 -5.36 -0.46 -0.84
C MET A 87 -6.58 -1.08 -1.54
N LEU A 88 -6.43 -2.23 -2.19
CA LEU A 88 -7.56 -2.95 -2.78
C LEU A 88 -8.65 -3.22 -1.75
N CYS A 89 -8.29 -3.84 -0.63
CA CYS A 89 -9.24 -4.15 0.43
C CYS A 89 -9.94 -2.90 1.01
N TRP A 90 -9.25 -1.77 1.15
CA TRP A 90 -9.87 -0.53 1.62
C TRP A 90 -10.88 0.04 0.62
N MET A 91 -10.61 -0.10 -0.68
CA MET A 91 -11.49 0.43 -1.74
C MET A 91 -12.66 -0.50 -2.07
N THR A 92 -12.49 -1.82 -1.94
CA THR A 92 -13.50 -2.81 -2.36
C THR A 92 -14.12 -3.59 -1.21
N GLY A 93 -13.61 -3.44 0.01
CA GLY A 93 -14.08 -4.12 1.22
C GLY A 93 -13.59 -5.57 1.37
N SER A 94 -13.15 -6.21 0.29
CA SER A 94 -12.63 -7.59 0.32
C SER A 94 -11.60 -7.84 -0.80
N LEU A 95 -10.83 -8.91 -0.63
CA LEU A 95 -9.92 -9.46 -1.64
C LEU A 95 -10.52 -10.76 -2.21
N PRO A 96 -10.13 -11.18 -3.43
CA PRO A 96 -10.68 -12.38 -4.04
C PRO A 96 -10.51 -13.63 -3.17
N TRP A 97 -9.41 -13.72 -2.43
CA TRP A 97 -9.08 -14.81 -1.52
C TRP A 97 -9.61 -14.62 -0.08
N SER A 98 -10.39 -13.58 0.23
CA SER A 98 -10.90 -13.33 1.60
C SER A 98 -11.70 -14.51 2.15
N HIS A 99 -12.47 -15.21 1.30
CA HIS A 99 -13.24 -16.40 1.69
C HIS A 99 -12.37 -17.65 1.93
N LEU A 100 -11.11 -17.62 1.49
CA LEU A 100 -10.13 -18.69 1.61
C LEU A 100 -9.17 -18.48 2.79
N ALA A 101 -9.40 -17.48 3.64
CA ALA A 101 -8.46 -17.08 4.70
C ALA A 101 -8.10 -18.22 5.70
N HIS A 102 -8.91 -19.27 5.78
CA HIS A 102 -8.65 -20.47 6.58
C HIS A 102 -7.59 -21.40 5.96
N SER A 103 -7.25 -21.23 4.69
CA SER A 103 -6.27 -22.04 3.95
C SER A 103 -5.17 -21.16 3.37
N SER A 104 -4.01 -21.17 4.04
CA SER A 104 -2.85 -20.36 3.63
C SER A 104 -2.31 -20.73 2.23
N SER A 105 -2.47 -22.00 1.83
CA SER A 105 -2.09 -22.49 0.50
C SER A 105 -3.07 -22.04 -0.58
N ALA A 106 -4.38 -22.06 -0.30
CA ALA A 106 -5.39 -21.57 -1.24
C ALA A 106 -5.25 -20.05 -1.48
N VAL A 107 -4.98 -19.28 -0.42
CA VAL A 107 -4.68 -17.85 -0.55
C VAL A 107 -3.41 -17.62 -1.37
N ALA A 108 -2.36 -18.42 -1.17
CA ALA A 108 -1.13 -18.31 -1.94
C ALA A 108 -1.37 -18.60 -3.44
N ALA A 109 -2.18 -19.62 -3.75
CA ALA A 109 -2.50 -19.97 -5.14
C ALA A 109 -3.26 -18.86 -5.86
N GLU A 110 -4.28 -18.27 -5.23
CA GLU A 110 -5.00 -17.13 -5.82
C GLU A 110 -4.09 -15.90 -6.00
N LYS A 111 -3.22 -15.62 -5.02
CA LYS A 111 -2.23 -14.53 -5.17
C LYS A 111 -1.26 -14.78 -6.32
N GLU A 112 -0.81 -16.01 -6.53
CA GLU A 112 0.08 -16.38 -7.65
C GLU A 112 -0.62 -16.18 -9.01
N ARG A 113 -1.88 -16.62 -9.13
CA ARG A 113 -2.73 -16.35 -10.30
C ARG A 113 -2.84 -14.85 -10.57
N TYR A 114 -3.28 -14.08 -9.60
CA TYR A 114 -3.53 -12.63 -9.77
C TYR A 114 -2.26 -11.79 -9.90
N MET A 115 -1.12 -12.28 -9.41
CA MET A 115 0.16 -11.63 -9.67
C MET A 115 0.59 -11.81 -11.13
N SER A 116 0.20 -12.92 -11.78
CA SER A 116 0.42 -13.13 -13.21
C SER A 116 -0.59 -12.39 -14.10
N ASP A 117 -1.77 -12.06 -13.58
CA ASP A 117 -2.82 -11.32 -14.29
C ASP A 117 -3.46 -10.25 -13.39
N VAL A 118 -2.80 -9.08 -13.32
CA VAL A 118 -3.28 -7.92 -12.56
C VAL A 118 -4.60 -7.36 -13.12
N PRO A 119 -4.83 -7.29 -14.46
CA PRO A 119 -6.14 -6.96 -14.99
C PRO A 119 -7.28 -7.85 -14.45
N GLU A 120 -7.07 -9.17 -14.37
CA GLU A 120 -8.06 -10.09 -13.80
C GLU A 120 -8.33 -9.79 -12.32
N LEU A 121 -7.28 -9.52 -11.53
CA LEU A 121 -7.40 -9.12 -10.12
C LEU A 121 -8.31 -7.89 -9.96
N LEU A 122 -8.04 -6.86 -10.76
CA LEU A 122 -8.77 -5.60 -10.73
C LEU A 122 -10.24 -5.81 -11.12
N ASN A 123 -10.48 -6.59 -12.18
CA ASN A 123 -11.83 -6.92 -12.63
C ASN A 123 -12.60 -7.71 -11.57
N CYS A 124 -11.96 -8.66 -10.89
CA CYS A 124 -12.58 -9.43 -9.80
C CYS A 124 -12.98 -8.51 -8.62
N CYS A 125 -12.07 -7.62 -8.20
CA CYS A 125 -12.28 -6.71 -7.07
C CYS A 125 -13.33 -5.63 -7.35
N TYR A 126 -13.29 -4.99 -8.53
CA TYR A 126 -14.14 -3.85 -8.84
C TYR A 126 -15.42 -4.21 -9.60
N LYS A 127 -15.48 -5.39 -10.23
CA LYS A 127 -16.60 -5.83 -11.07
C LYS A 127 -16.90 -4.78 -12.16
N GLN A 128 -18.03 -4.07 -12.05
CA GLN A 128 -18.45 -3.03 -13.00
C GLN A 128 -18.03 -1.61 -12.57
N ASN A 129 -17.38 -1.47 -11.40
CA ASN A 129 -16.93 -0.17 -10.92
C ASN A 129 -15.65 0.27 -11.63
N LYS A 130 -15.51 1.58 -11.82
CA LYS A 130 -14.34 2.17 -12.44
C LYS A 130 -13.12 2.05 -11.51
N VAL A 131 -12.07 1.40 -12.00
CA VAL A 131 -10.77 1.34 -11.33
C VAL A 131 -10.01 2.66 -11.58
N SER A 132 -9.35 3.19 -10.55
CA SER A 132 -8.41 4.30 -10.69
C SER A 132 -7.20 3.84 -11.50
N SER A 133 -6.86 4.55 -12.60
CA SER A 133 -5.68 4.22 -13.40
C SER A 133 -4.40 4.23 -12.57
N ALA A 134 -4.28 5.13 -11.57
CA ALA A 134 -3.13 5.16 -10.69
C ALA A 134 -3.01 3.91 -9.80
N LEU A 135 -4.13 3.30 -9.40
CA LEU A 135 -4.09 2.03 -8.66
C LEU A 135 -3.67 0.89 -9.58
N GLN A 136 -4.18 0.87 -10.81
CA GLN A 136 -3.80 -0.12 -11.81
C GLN A 136 -2.30 -0.04 -12.15
N ASP A 137 -1.77 1.17 -12.34
CA ASP A 137 -0.36 1.40 -12.60
C ASP A 137 0.50 0.98 -11.40
N TYR A 138 0.07 1.34 -10.18
CA TYR A 138 0.75 0.91 -8.94
C TYR A 138 0.82 -0.62 -8.85
N LEU A 139 -0.32 -1.31 -8.99
CA LEU A 139 -0.38 -2.77 -8.86
C LEU A 139 0.44 -3.47 -9.95
N SER A 140 0.28 -3.05 -11.20
CA SER A 140 1.07 -3.60 -12.32
C SER A 140 2.58 -3.47 -12.06
N THR A 141 3.01 -2.31 -11.55
CA THR A 141 4.42 -2.05 -11.24
C THR A 141 4.91 -2.95 -10.11
N VAL A 142 4.21 -3.01 -8.97
CA VAL A 142 4.70 -3.74 -7.78
C VAL A 142 4.59 -5.26 -7.91
N MET A 143 3.67 -5.77 -8.73
CA MET A 143 3.56 -7.19 -9.04
C MET A 143 4.64 -7.67 -10.02
N ALA A 144 5.23 -6.77 -10.81
CA ALA A 144 6.32 -7.11 -11.75
C ALA A 144 7.73 -7.07 -11.12
N LEU A 145 7.88 -6.47 -9.94
CA LEU A 145 9.18 -6.29 -9.28
C LEU A 145 9.93 -7.62 -9.04
N GLN A 146 11.20 -7.65 -9.38
CA GLN A 146 12.09 -8.75 -9.01
C GLN A 146 12.45 -8.70 -7.52
N TYR A 147 12.80 -9.85 -6.95
CA TYR A 147 13.02 -9.98 -5.50
C TYR A 147 14.09 -9.03 -4.95
N THR A 148 15.18 -8.84 -5.70
CA THR A 148 16.30 -7.96 -5.32
C THR A 148 16.22 -6.58 -5.96
N GLU A 149 15.14 -6.27 -6.68
CA GLU A 149 14.99 -5.00 -7.39
C GLU A 149 14.82 -3.84 -6.41
N LYS A 150 15.38 -2.68 -6.76
CA LYS A 150 15.11 -1.42 -6.06
C LYS A 150 13.91 -0.74 -6.73
N PRO A 151 12.75 -0.62 -6.06
CA PRO A 151 11.58 0.03 -6.65
C PRO A 151 11.83 1.52 -6.91
N ASP A 152 11.21 2.06 -7.96
CA ASP A 152 11.11 3.50 -8.16
C ASP A 152 9.99 4.09 -7.27
N TYR A 153 10.34 4.40 -6.03
CA TYR A 153 9.41 4.96 -5.05
C TYR A 153 8.85 6.32 -5.47
N THR A 154 9.62 7.11 -6.24
CA THR A 154 9.19 8.43 -6.71
C THR A 154 8.06 8.26 -7.71
N LEU A 155 8.23 7.38 -8.70
CA LEU A 155 7.20 7.07 -9.69
C LEU A 155 5.90 6.58 -9.04
N LEU A 156 6.00 5.63 -8.10
CA LEU A 156 4.83 5.09 -7.39
C LEU A 156 4.09 6.18 -6.61
N LYS A 157 4.83 7.02 -5.88
CA LYS A 157 4.26 8.12 -5.10
C LYS A 157 3.60 9.17 -5.99
N ASP A 158 4.28 9.59 -7.06
CA ASP A 158 3.79 10.63 -7.95
C ASP A 158 2.53 10.18 -8.71
N GLY A 159 2.46 8.91 -9.10
CA GLY A 159 1.28 8.31 -9.70
C GLY A 159 0.05 8.42 -8.79
N LEU A 160 0.18 7.98 -7.54
CA LEU A 160 -0.90 8.06 -6.55
C LEU A 160 -1.29 9.51 -6.22
N GLN A 161 -0.30 10.38 -6.01
CA GLN A 161 -0.55 11.80 -5.72
C GLN A 161 -1.24 12.53 -6.88
N ARG A 162 -0.92 12.20 -8.13
CA ARG A 162 -1.58 12.78 -9.31
C ARG A 162 -3.07 12.43 -9.33
N SER A 163 -3.43 11.20 -8.99
CA SER A 163 -4.83 10.77 -8.91
C SER A 163 -5.59 11.54 -7.82
N LEU A 164 -5.02 11.63 -6.61
CA LEU A 164 -5.64 12.38 -5.50
C LEU A 164 -5.92 13.85 -5.85
N ARG A 165 -4.98 14.54 -6.51
CA ARG A 165 -5.17 15.92 -6.95
C ARG A 165 -6.33 16.08 -7.95
N ASN A 166 -6.54 15.08 -8.80
CA ASN A 166 -7.62 15.12 -9.80
C ASN A 166 -9.00 14.90 -9.16
N THR A 167 -9.09 14.04 -8.14
CA THR A 167 -10.34 13.81 -7.39
C THR A 167 -10.77 15.06 -6.61
N VAL A 168 -9.83 15.75 -5.94
CA VAL A 168 -10.13 16.99 -5.19
C VAL A 168 -10.68 18.10 -6.11
N LYS A 169 -10.16 18.20 -7.33
CA LYS A 169 -10.65 19.17 -8.34
C LYS A 169 -12.05 18.85 -8.86
N HIS A 170 -12.47 17.59 -8.85
CA HIS A 170 -13.83 17.20 -9.27
C HIS A 170 -14.84 17.55 -8.18
N ASN A 171 -14.58 17.14 -6.93
CA ASN A 171 -15.46 17.43 -5.80
C ASN A 171 -15.60 18.92 -5.47
N SER A 172 -14.64 19.77 -5.87
CA SER A 172 -14.75 21.23 -5.68
C SER A 172 -15.71 21.90 -6.66
N LYS A 173 -16.05 21.26 -7.79
CA LYS A 173 -16.99 21.79 -8.79
C LYS A 173 -18.43 21.40 -8.49
N ASP A 174 -18.65 20.28 -7.80
CA ASP A 174 -19.99 19.78 -7.45
C ASP A 174 -20.64 20.52 -6.26
N VAL A 175 -19.93 21.45 -5.63
CA VAL A 175 -20.42 22.26 -4.49
C VAL A 175 -20.88 23.66 -4.94
N GLU A 176 -20.69 24.02 -6.21
CA GLU A 176 -21.08 25.34 -6.76
C GLU A 176 -22.42 25.32 -7.51
N HIS A 177 -23.24 24.26 -7.41
CA HIS A 177 -24.59 24.18 -7.98
C HIS A 177 -25.64 23.80 -6.95
#